data_AF-A0A3P7LZL4-F1
#
_entry.id   AF-A0A3P7LZL4-F1
#
_cell.length_a   1.000
_cell.length_b   1.000
_cell.length_c   1.000
_cell.angle_alpha   90.00
_cell.angle_beta   90.00
_cell.angle_gamma   90.00
#
_symmetry.space_group_name_H-M   'P 1'
#
loop_
_entity.id
_entity.type
_entity.pdbx_description
1 polymer ?
#
loop_
_entity_poly.entity_id
_entity_poly.type
_entity_poly.pdbx_seq_one_letter_code
_entity_poly.pdbx_strand_id
1 'polypeptide(L)'
;MGDNAFEFIKTNRIPAPFIGMIIIQSVFIVADRALFLRRQVLGKFIFQIFHVILIHIWLFFVLPQITLAPFRSGFARSLLYLVKCLYFGLSAYQIRSGYPQHILGNFLTKNYNYINLVLFKAYLIMPFLYELRSVMDWMWTDSPLSLYHWMELEDIYAKVFLMKCWRRSEIAYPTPLGQRRSIVTKYTVGLLLLLFAFLCFWGPLAVGSFIDTTFVINVPVECFQMLSLGGFPVIVFLLPLFP
;
A
#
# COMPACT_ATOMS: atom_id res chain seq x y z
N MET A 1 -1.55 31.84 -9.88
CA MET A 1 -0.97 30.49 -10.11
C MET A 1 -0.89 29.63 -8.84
N GLY A 2 -1.33 30.12 -7.66
CA GLY A 2 -1.41 29.33 -6.43
C GLY A 2 -2.81 28.75 -6.13
N ASP A 3 -3.86 29.28 -6.76
CA ASP A 3 -5.25 28.95 -6.40
C ASP A 3 -5.69 27.58 -6.94
N ASN A 4 -5.17 27.18 -8.10
CA ASN A 4 -5.52 25.90 -8.73
C ASN A 4 -5.07 24.70 -7.87
N ALA A 5 -3.91 24.77 -7.21
CA ALA A 5 -3.42 23.67 -6.39
C ALA A 5 -4.29 23.44 -5.14
N PHE A 6 -4.75 24.52 -4.51
CA PHE A 6 -5.68 24.44 -3.38
C PHE A 6 -7.09 24.02 -3.83
N GLU A 7 -7.50 24.37 -5.06
CA GLU A 7 -8.74 23.88 -5.65
C GLU A 7 -8.68 22.37 -5.94
N PHE A 8 -7.57 21.86 -6.49
CA PHE A 8 -7.32 20.41 -6.64
C PHE A 8 -7.30 19.66 -5.29
N ILE A 9 -6.77 20.29 -4.23
CA ILE A 9 -6.79 19.75 -2.85
C ILE A 9 -8.20 19.81 -2.24
N LYS A 10 -9.08 20.72 -2.66
CA LYS A 10 -10.50 20.73 -2.25
C LYS A 10 -11.32 19.69 -2.99
N THR A 11 -10.98 19.40 -4.24
CA THR A 11 -11.58 18.33 -5.06
C THR A 11 -11.03 16.95 -4.70
N ASN A 12 -10.34 16.80 -3.55
CA ASN A 12 -9.69 15.55 -3.19
C ASN A 12 -10.71 14.43 -3.03
N ARG A 13 -10.60 13.41 -3.88
CA ARG A 13 -11.41 12.19 -3.77
C ARG A 13 -11.10 11.38 -2.51
N ILE A 14 -10.00 11.67 -1.81
CA ILE A 14 -9.54 10.91 -0.65
C ILE A 14 -9.76 11.75 0.63
N PRO A 15 -10.58 11.28 1.59
CA PRO A 15 -10.82 11.98 2.84
C PRO A 15 -9.54 12.20 3.67
N ALA A 16 -9.28 13.43 4.11
CA ALA A 16 -8.20 13.77 5.03
C ALA A 16 -8.04 12.84 6.27
N PRO A 17 -9.09 12.41 6.99
CA PRO A 17 -8.95 11.50 8.14
C PRO A 17 -8.36 10.14 7.76
N PHE A 18 -8.57 9.69 6.52
CA PHE A 18 -8.02 8.43 6.03
C PHE A 18 -6.51 8.53 5.79
N ILE A 19 -6.03 9.66 5.27
CA ILE A 19 -4.59 9.91 5.10
C ILE A 19 -3.88 9.93 6.46
N GLY A 20 -4.46 10.64 7.44
CA GLY A 20 -3.93 10.66 8.82
C GLY A 20 -3.86 9.25 9.42
N MET A 21 -4.89 8.43 9.18
CA MET A 21 -4.90 7.02 9.60
C MET A 21 -3.74 6.22 8.99
N ILE A 22 -3.46 6.37 7.69
CA ILE A 22 -2.36 5.66 7.02
C ILE A 22 -1.00 6.07 7.57
N ILE A 23 -0.79 7.36 7.84
CA ILE A 23 0.48 7.87 8.39
C ILE A 23 0.70 7.29 9.79
N ILE A 24 -0.29 7.39 10.67
CA ILE A 24 -0.22 6.82 12.03
C ILE A 24 0.01 5.31 11.97
N GLN A 25 -0.69 4.62 11.07
CA GLN A 25 -0.54 3.18 10.87
C GLN A 25 0.88 2.81 10.43
N SER A 26 1.50 3.60 9.56
CA SER A 26 2.89 3.40 9.11
C SER A 26 3.87 3.55 10.27
N VAL A 27 3.69 4.56 11.13
CA VAL A 27 4.51 4.75 12.34
C VAL A 27 4.37 3.57 13.28
N PHE A 28 3.15 3.06 13.49
CA PHE A 28 2.96 1.87 14.32
C PHE A 28 3.63 0.62 13.76
N ILE A 29 3.63 0.41 12.44
CA ILE A 29 4.34 -0.73 11.82
C ILE A 29 5.85 -0.64 12.09
N VAL A 30 6.44 0.56 11.94
CA VAL A 30 7.87 0.80 12.19
C VAL A 30 8.20 0.61 13.67
N ALA A 31 7.42 1.18 14.57
CA ALA A 31 7.62 1.04 16.03
C ALA A 31 7.49 -0.42 16.48
N ASP A 32 6.52 -1.16 15.94
CA ASP A 32 6.32 -2.57 16.25
C ASP A 32 7.53 -3.42 15.83
N ARG A 33 8.10 -3.12 14.67
CA ARG A 33 9.33 -3.75 14.18
C ARG A 33 10.54 -3.41 15.06
N ALA A 34 10.66 -2.17 15.50
CA ALA A 34 11.74 -1.74 16.40
C ALA A 34 11.70 -2.52 17.73
N LEU A 35 10.52 -2.66 18.33
CA LEU A 35 10.30 -3.42 19.56
C LEU A 35 10.60 -4.91 19.38
N PHE A 36 10.25 -5.47 18.21
CA PHE A 36 10.56 -6.85 17.84
C PHE A 36 12.08 -7.08 17.76
N LEU A 37 12.82 -6.21 17.07
CA LEU A 37 14.28 -6.34 16.89
C LEU A 37 15.05 -6.18 18.21
N ARG A 38 14.63 -5.23 19.06
CA ARG A 38 15.21 -5.03 20.40
C ARG A 38 14.79 -6.09 21.42
N ARG A 39 13.89 -7.03 21.07
CA ARG A 39 13.38 -8.12 21.91
C ARG A 39 12.77 -7.66 23.24
N GLN A 40 12.25 -6.44 23.29
CA GLN A 40 11.68 -5.87 24.51
C GLN A 40 10.22 -6.28 24.69
N VAL A 41 9.98 -7.36 25.45
CA VAL A 41 8.63 -7.88 25.72
C VAL A 41 7.78 -6.87 26.50
N LEU A 42 8.36 -6.21 27.50
CA LEU A 42 7.66 -5.19 28.30
C LEU A 42 7.23 -4.00 27.43
N GLY A 43 8.13 -3.48 26.59
CA GLY A 43 7.82 -2.40 25.65
C GLY A 43 6.70 -2.78 24.68
N LYS A 44 6.74 -4.01 24.13
CA LYS A 44 5.67 -4.55 23.28
C LYS A 44 4.33 -4.65 24.01
N PHE A 45 4.32 -5.02 25.29
CA PHE A 45 3.11 -5.10 26.10
C PHE A 45 2.48 -3.72 26.33
N ILE A 46 3.28 -2.72 26.71
CA ILE A 46 2.78 -1.33 26.86
C ILE A 46 2.26 -0.80 25.53
N PHE A 47 3.01 -1.03 24.43
CA PHE A 47 2.61 -0.63 23.09
C PHE A 47 1.28 -1.27 22.67
N GLN A 48 1.09 -2.56 22.96
CA GLN A 48 -0.16 -3.27 22.70
C GLN A 48 -1.35 -2.63 23.41
N ILE A 49 -1.23 -2.31 24.71
CA ILE A 49 -2.30 -1.67 25.49
C ILE A 49 -2.66 -0.32 24.87
N PHE A 50 -1.65 0.52 24.60
CA PHE A 50 -1.84 1.83 23.99
C PHE A 50 -2.53 1.73 22.61
N HIS A 51 -2.07 0.82 21.75
CA HIS A 51 -2.62 0.64 20.40
C HIS A 51 -4.08 0.16 20.45
N VAL A 52 -4.41 -0.77 21.35
CA VAL A 52 -5.79 -1.25 21.54
C VAL A 52 -6.70 -0.10 21.98
N ILE A 53 -6.29 0.70 22.98
CA ILE A 53 -7.09 1.83 23.44
C ILE A 53 -7.28 2.84 22.29
N LEU A 54 -6.22 3.19 21.58
CA LEU A 54 -6.25 4.18 20.50
C LEU A 54 -7.17 3.76 19.36
N ILE A 55 -7.13 2.50 18.91
CA ILE A 55 -8.00 2.05 17.81
C ILE A 55 -9.47 2.02 18.22
N HIS A 56 -9.78 1.67 19.48
CA HIS A 56 -11.16 1.68 19.96
C HIS A 56 -11.69 3.12 20.08
N ILE A 57 -10.89 4.03 20.63
CA ILE A 57 -11.25 5.46 20.68
C ILE A 57 -11.48 6.00 19.27
N TRP A 58 -10.56 5.72 18.35
CA TRP A 58 -10.64 6.20 16.97
C TRP A 58 -11.88 5.66 16.24
N LEU A 59 -12.11 4.35 16.31
CA LEU A 59 -13.13 3.68 15.50
C LEU A 59 -14.56 3.84 16.05
N PHE A 60 -14.72 3.95 17.37
CA PHE A 60 -16.04 4.11 18.01
C PHE A 60 -16.43 5.57 18.30
N PHE A 61 -15.48 6.48 18.54
CA PHE A 61 -15.79 7.87 18.89
C PHE A 61 -15.43 8.84 17.76
N VAL A 62 -14.18 8.84 17.30
CA VAL A 62 -13.71 9.85 16.32
C VAL A 62 -14.32 9.62 14.93
N LEU A 63 -14.26 8.37 14.43
CA LEU A 63 -14.71 8.05 13.07
C LEU A 63 -16.22 8.28 12.89
N PRO A 64 -17.12 7.86 13.81
CA PRO A 64 -18.55 8.15 13.67
C PRO A 64 -18.90 9.63 13.79
N GLN A 65 -18.14 10.42 14.57
CA GLN A 65 -18.32 11.87 14.64
C GLN A 65 -18.00 12.56 13.30
N ILE A 66 -16.97 12.09 12.58
CA ILE A 66 -16.58 12.66 11.29
C ILE A 66 -17.48 12.17 10.15
N THR A 67 -17.83 10.88 10.15
CA THR A 67 -18.61 10.26 9.06
C THR A 67 -20.12 10.33 9.26
N LEU A 68 -20.59 10.81 10.42
CA LEU A 68 -22.00 10.91 10.81
C LEU A 68 -22.79 9.60 10.61
N ALA A 69 -22.10 8.46 10.64
CA ALA A 69 -22.67 7.15 10.37
C ALA A 69 -22.28 6.15 11.48
N PRO A 70 -23.22 5.35 11.99
CA PRO A 70 -22.92 4.37 13.02
C PRO A 70 -21.95 3.30 12.48
N PHE A 71 -21.13 2.73 13.36
CA PHE A 71 -20.10 1.73 13.01
C PHE A 71 -20.64 0.57 12.17
N ARG A 72 -21.87 0.11 12.44
CA ARG A 72 -22.54 -1.01 11.77
C ARG A 72 -22.87 -0.76 10.29
N SER A 73 -22.87 0.49 9.82
CA SER A 73 -23.38 0.84 8.49
C SER A 73 -22.40 0.50 7.33
N GLY A 74 -21.17 0.06 7.60
CA GLY A 74 -20.17 -0.16 6.53
C GLY A 74 -19.30 -1.40 6.70
N PHE A 75 -19.32 -2.28 5.69
CA PHE A 75 -18.51 -3.51 5.65
C PHE A 75 -17.01 -3.24 5.81
N ALA A 76 -16.48 -2.21 5.16
CA ALA A 76 -15.06 -1.85 5.24
C ALA A 76 -14.59 -1.55 6.67
N ARG A 77 -15.42 -0.88 7.49
CA ARG A 77 -15.11 -0.58 8.90
C ARG A 77 -15.07 -1.85 9.76
N SER A 78 -16.03 -2.75 9.53
CA SER A 78 -16.07 -4.05 10.18
C SER A 78 -14.87 -4.92 9.82
N LEU A 79 -14.49 -4.96 8.54
CA LEU A 79 -13.34 -5.72 8.07
C LEU A 79 -12.03 -5.19 8.67
N LEU A 80 -11.85 -3.87 8.71
CA LEU A 80 -10.68 -3.25 9.32
C LEU A 80 -10.56 -3.61 10.80
N TYR A 81 -11.66 -3.52 11.54
CA TYR A 81 -11.69 -3.90 12.95
C TYR A 81 -11.37 -5.39 13.14
N LEU A 82 -11.95 -6.27 12.33
CA LEU A 82 -11.66 -7.72 12.38
C LEU A 82 -10.17 -8.00 12.13
N VAL A 83 -9.58 -7.40 11.09
CA VAL A 83 -8.14 -7.56 10.79
C VAL A 83 -7.29 -7.04 11.96
N LYS A 84 -7.69 -5.94 12.60
CA LYS A 84 -7.00 -5.43 13.79
C LYS A 84 -7.13 -6.33 15.00
N CYS A 85 -8.30 -6.91 15.25
CA CYS A 85 -8.49 -7.90 16.32
C CYS A 85 -7.62 -9.14 16.11
N LEU A 86 -7.52 -9.65 14.87
CA LEU A 86 -6.61 -10.73 14.53
C LEU A 86 -5.14 -10.35 14.79
N TYR A 87 -4.72 -9.15 14.38
CA TYR A 87 -3.40 -8.62 14.68
C TYR A 87 -3.12 -8.58 16.20
N PHE A 88 -4.07 -8.08 17.00
CA PHE A 88 -3.90 -8.03 18.44
C PHE A 88 -3.86 -9.41 19.09
N GLY A 89 -4.66 -10.37 18.60
CA GLY A 89 -4.62 -11.75 19.06
C GLY A 89 -3.26 -12.40 18.81
N LEU A 90 -2.70 -12.23 17.59
CA LEU A 90 -1.36 -12.72 17.25
C LEU A 90 -0.26 -12.02 18.05
N SER A 91 -0.38 -10.71 18.26
CA SER A 91 0.56 -9.92 19.08
C SER A 91 0.54 -10.37 20.55
N ALA A 92 -0.64 -10.60 21.12
CA ALA A 92 -0.78 -11.12 22.49
C ALA A 92 -0.21 -12.54 22.62
N TYR A 93 -0.42 -13.40 21.61
CA TYR A 93 0.19 -14.73 21.54
C TYR A 93 1.71 -14.66 21.51
N GLN A 94 2.27 -13.72 20.75
CA GLN A 94 3.72 -13.48 20.69
C GLN A 94 4.28 -13.00 22.05
N ILE A 95 3.62 -12.06 22.72
CA ILE A 95 4.03 -11.59 24.06
C ILE A 95 4.01 -12.76 25.06
N ARG A 96 2.97 -13.60 25.01
CA ARG A 96 2.84 -14.79 25.88
C ARG A 96 3.95 -15.82 25.62
N SER A 97 4.30 -16.05 24.37
CA SER A 97 5.27 -17.09 23.98
C SER A 97 6.72 -16.62 24.09
N GLY A 98 6.95 -15.30 24.16
CA GLY A 98 8.28 -14.70 24.20
C GLY A 98 8.97 -14.64 22.83
N TYR A 99 10.17 -14.05 22.79
CA TYR A 99 10.99 -13.93 21.59
C TYR A 99 12.07 -15.03 21.52
N PRO A 100 12.30 -15.67 20.35
CA PRO A 100 13.37 -16.64 20.20
C PRO A 100 14.76 -15.98 20.21
N GLN A 101 15.80 -16.76 20.49
CA GLN A 101 17.18 -16.25 20.54
C GLN A 101 17.76 -15.90 19.16
N HIS A 102 17.23 -16.47 18.07
CA HIS A 102 17.65 -16.19 16.70
C HIS A 102 16.49 -15.56 15.91
N ILE A 103 16.44 -14.22 15.90
CA ILE A 103 15.40 -13.46 15.18
C ILE A 103 15.85 -12.93 13.81
N LEU A 104 17.17 -12.87 13.57
CA LEU A 104 17.72 -12.30 12.35
C LEU A 104 17.53 -13.27 11.18
N GLY A 105 17.11 -12.72 10.04
CA GLY A 105 16.90 -13.46 8.81
C GLY A 105 15.54 -13.18 8.16
N ASN A 106 15.44 -13.47 6.87
CA ASN A 106 14.19 -13.33 6.15
C ASN A 106 13.39 -14.64 6.21
N PHE A 107 12.10 -14.55 6.51
CA PHE A 107 11.24 -15.73 6.61
C PHE A 107 11.07 -16.43 5.25
N LEU A 108 11.13 -15.67 4.15
CA LEU A 108 11.02 -16.18 2.78
C LEU A 108 12.26 -16.97 2.35
N THR A 109 13.42 -16.73 2.96
CA THR A 109 14.70 -17.28 2.51
C THR A 109 15.12 -18.56 3.25
N LYS A 110 14.21 -19.17 4.02
CA LYS A 110 14.48 -20.40 4.77
C LYS A 110 14.53 -21.66 3.90
N ASN A 111 13.71 -21.73 2.86
CA ASN A 111 13.66 -22.86 1.92
C ASN A 111 14.00 -22.41 0.50
N TYR A 112 14.59 -23.32 -0.29
CA TYR A 112 15.03 -23.07 -1.68
C TYR A 112 14.05 -23.64 -2.71
N ASN A 113 12.76 -23.37 -2.52
CA ASN A 113 11.69 -23.87 -3.38
C ASN A 113 11.30 -22.83 -4.44
N TYR A 114 10.62 -23.27 -5.51
CA TYR A 114 10.15 -22.37 -6.57
C TYR A 114 9.14 -21.33 -6.03
N ILE A 115 8.28 -21.71 -5.08
CA ILE A 115 7.35 -20.81 -4.40
C ILE A 115 8.11 -19.69 -3.67
N ASN A 116 9.17 -20.04 -2.94
CA ASN A 116 9.99 -19.07 -2.22
C ASN A 116 10.75 -18.15 -3.19
N LEU A 117 11.21 -18.65 -4.33
CA LEU A 117 11.82 -17.84 -5.38
C LEU A 117 10.84 -16.78 -5.89
N VAL A 118 9.61 -17.17 -6.21
CA VAL A 118 8.58 -16.24 -6.72
C VAL A 118 8.16 -15.24 -5.66
N LEU A 119 7.89 -15.68 -4.43
CA LEU A 119 7.52 -14.79 -3.32
C LEU A 119 8.64 -13.81 -2.96
N PHE A 120 9.90 -14.27 -2.97
CA PHE A 120 11.04 -13.40 -2.71
C PHE A 120 11.26 -12.39 -3.85
N LYS A 121 11.06 -12.77 -5.12
CA LYS A 121 11.06 -11.81 -6.23
C LYS A 121 9.94 -10.78 -6.10
N ALA A 122 8.72 -11.20 -5.76
CA ALA A 122 7.61 -10.28 -5.53
C ALA A 122 7.91 -9.30 -4.37
N TYR A 123 8.54 -9.80 -3.31
CA TYR A 123 9.00 -8.99 -2.19
C TYR A 123 10.04 -7.93 -2.59
N LEU A 124 10.97 -8.25 -3.51
CA LEU A 124 11.96 -7.29 -4.05
C LEU A 124 11.36 -6.27 -5.02
N ILE A 125 10.30 -6.63 -5.76
CA ILE A 125 9.62 -5.75 -6.72
C ILE A 125 8.75 -4.70 -5.98
N MET A 126 8.28 -5.02 -4.77
CA MET A 126 7.49 -4.09 -3.97
C MET A 126 8.30 -2.82 -3.67
N PRO A 127 7.81 -1.62 -4.05
CA PRO A 127 8.56 -0.38 -3.89
C PRO A 127 8.80 -0.10 -2.41
N PHE A 128 10.02 0.34 -2.08
CA PHE A 128 10.49 0.73 -0.74
C PHE A 128 10.46 -0.34 0.35
N LEU A 129 9.71 -1.43 0.20
CA LEU A 129 9.53 -2.44 1.24
C LEU A 129 10.87 -3.10 1.64
N TYR A 130 11.66 -3.50 0.64
CA TYR A 130 12.97 -4.12 0.86
C TYR A 130 13.96 -3.15 1.50
N GLU A 131 14.07 -1.95 0.92
CA GLU A 131 14.99 -0.90 1.39
C GLU A 131 14.68 -0.46 2.82
N LEU A 132 13.42 -0.13 3.11
CA LEU A 132 13.00 0.27 4.45
C LEU A 132 13.24 -0.85 5.45
N ARG A 133 13.00 -2.11 5.07
CA ARG A 133 13.35 -3.24 5.93
C ARG A 133 14.84 -3.24 6.26
N SER A 134 15.71 -3.15 5.26
CA SER A 134 17.16 -3.24 5.46
C SER A 134 17.67 -2.11 6.34
N VAL A 135 17.18 -0.88 6.12
CA VAL A 135 17.50 0.29 6.97
C VAL A 135 17.02 0.09 8.40
N MET A 136 15.77 -0.37 8.59
CA MET A 136 15.22 -0.66 9.92
C MET A 136 16.02 -1.75 10.64
N ASP A 137 16.35 -2.84 9.95
CA ASP A 137 17.11 -3.95 10.51
C ASP A 137 18.53 -3.49 10.91
N TRP A 138 19.17 -2.60 10.13
CA TRP A 138 20.44 -1.97 10.49
C TRP A 138 20.33 -1.04 11.71
N MET A 139 19.32 -0.17 11.76
CA MET A 139 19.15 0.80 12.86
C MET A 139 18.98 0.16 14.24
N TRP A 140 18.33 -1.01 14.31
CA TRP A 140 18.00 -1.68 15.58
C TRP A 140 18.81 -2.94 15.87
N THR A 141 19.80 -3.26 15.02
CA THR A 141 20.77 -4.34 15.26
C THR A 141 22.11 -3.72 15.64
N ASP A 142 22.73 -4.24 16.69
CA ASP A 142 24.06 -3.79 17.10
C ASP A 142 25.09 -4.38 16.11
N SER A 143 25.49 -3.57 15.13
CA SER A 143 26.41 -3.95 14.04
C SER A 143 27.55 -2.93 13.92
N PRO A 144 28.80 -3.35 13.69
CA PRO A 144 29.91 -2.44 13.43
C PRO A 144 29.89 -1.85 12.00
N LEU A 145 28.99 -2.34 11.15
CA LEU A 145 28.95 -2.04 9.73
C LEU A 145 28.31 -0.68 9.46
N SER A 146 28.89 0.11 8.57
CA SER A 146 28.22 1.32 8.06
C SER A 146 26.96 0.94 7.28
N LEU A 147 26.00 1.86 7.17
CA LEU A 147 24.76 1.62 6.43
C LEU A 147 25.05 1.18 4.99
N TYR A 148 26.02 1.81 4.31
CA TYR A 148 26.38 1.46 2.94
C TYR A 148 26.80 -0.01 2.82
N HIS A 149 27.72 -0.46 3.67
CA HIS A 149 28.19 -1.84 3.63
C HIS A 149 27.09 -2.83 4.08
N TRP A 150 26.16 -2.43 4.95
CA TRP A 150 25.00 -3.25 5.30
C TRP A 150 24.07 -3.46 4.11
N MET A 151 23.79 -2.40 3.36
CA MET A 151 22.97 -2.48 2.15
C MET A 151 23.65 -3.35 1.09
N GLU A 152 24.97 -3.23 0.93
CA GLU A 152 25.77 -4.08 0.03
C GLU A 152 25.68 -5.56 0.42
N LEU A 153 25.80 -5.87 1.72
CA LEU A 153 25.65 -7.24 2.24
C LEU A 153 24.26 -7.82 1.96
N GLU A 154 23.20 -7.06 2.21
CA GLU A 154 21.81 -7.48 1.95
C GLU A 154 21.57 -7.70 0.45
N ASP A 155 22.05 -6.82 -0.43
CA ASP A 155 21.95 -7.00 -1.89
C ASP A 155 22.68 -8.27 -2.38
N ILE A 156 23.91 -8.51 -1.89
CA ILE A 156 24.64 -9.75 -2.18
C ILE A 156 23.85 -10.96 -1.68
N TYR A 157 23.33 -10.91 -0.45
CA TYR A 157 22.52 -11.98 0.12
C TYR A 157 21.29 -12.30 -0.74
N ALA A 158 20.55 -11.28 -1.19
CA ALA A 158 19.38 -11.43 -2.04
C ALA A 158 19.74 -12.07 -3.40
N LYS A 159 20.84 -11.63 -4.02
CA LYS A 159 21.35 -12.20 -5.28
C LYS A 159 21.76 -13.66 -5.13
N VAL A 160 22.52 -13.98 -4.08
CA VAL A 160 22.96 -15.35 -3.78
C VAL A 160 21.77 -16.27 -3.51
N PHE A 161 20.78 -15.81 -2.75
CA PHE A 161 19.56 -16.59 -2.49
C PHE A 161 18.80 -16.92 -3.78
N LEU A 162 18.62 -15.94 -4.67
CA LEU A 162 17.97 -16.16 -5.97
C LEU A 162 18.74 -17.17 -6.81
N MET A 163 20.06 -17.02 -6.93
CA MET A 163 20.92 -17.96 -7.67
C MET A 163 20.86 -19.36 -7.08
N LYS A 164 20.83 -19.49 -5.76
CA LYS A 164 20.70 -20.79 -5.09
C LYS A 164 19.37 -21.47 -5.41
N CYS A 165 18.27 -20.72 -5.42
CA CYS A 165 16.96 -21.24 -5.79
C CYS A 165 16.89 -21.67 -7.26
N TRP A 166 17.45 -20.87 -8.17
CA TRP A 166 17.57 -21.24 -9.59
C TRP A 166 18.39 -22.51 -9.76
N ARG A 167 19.56 -22.60 -9.14
CA ARG A 167 20.41 -23.78 -9.19
C ARG A 167 19.70 -25.03 -8.68
N ARG A 168 18.93 -24.91 -7.58
CA ARG A 168 18.12 -26.01 -7.06
C ARG A 168 17.06 -26.45 -8.07
N SER A 169 16.42 -25.50 -8.75
CA SER A 169 15.42 -25.78 -9.78
C SER A 169 16.01 -26.49 -11.00
N GLU A 170 17.20 -26.10 -11.44
CA GLU A 170 17.93 -26.75 -12.53
C GLU A 170 18.32 -28.20 -12.18
N ILE A 171 18.73 -28.43 -10.93
CA ILE A 171 19.07 -29.78 -10.45
C ILE A 171 17.82 -30.65 -10.33
N ALA A 172 16.71 -30.10 -9.84
CA ALA A 172 15.45 -30.84 -9.69
C ALA A 172 14.77 -31.13 -11.04
N TYR A 173 14.92 -30.25 -12.02
CA TYR A 173 14.36 -30.37 -13.37
C TYR A 173 15.47 -30.21 -14.43
N PRO A 174 16.35 -31.22 -14.56
CA PRO A 174 17.48 -31.14 -15.46
C PRO A 174 17.02 -31.05 -16.90
N THR A 175 17.61 -30.12 -17.64
CA THR A 175 17.30 -29.93 -19.06
C THR A 175 18.33 -30.68 -19.90
N PRO A 176 17.91 -31.52 -20.86
CA PRO A 176 18.84 -32.31 -21.64
C PRO A 176 19.78 -31.42 -22.46
N LEU A 177 21.08 -31.72 -22.40
CA LEU A 177 22.11 -30.98 -23.12
C LEU A 177 22.02 -31.27 -24.63
N GLY A 178 22.29 -30.28 -25.47
CA GLY A 178 22.33 -30.42 -26.93
C GLY A 178 20.97 -30.62 -27.61
N GLN A 179 19.86 -30.65 -26.86
CA GLN A 179 18.52 -30.80 -27.43
C GLN A 179 17.83 -29.44 -27.63
N ARG A 180 17.10 -29.32 -28.74
CA ARG A 180 16.25 -28.15 -29.00
C ARG A 180 15.17 -28.03 -27.92
N ARG A 181 15.01 -26.84 -27.34
CA ARG A 181 13.87 -26.53 -26.47
C ARG A 181 12.57 -26.67 -27.25
N SER A 182 11.54 -27.22 -26.59
CA SER A 182 10.23 -27.43 -27.21
C SER A 182 9.67 -26.13 -27.78
N ILE A 183 9.09 -26.23 -28.97
CA ILE A 183 8.50 -25.09 -29.66
C ILE A 183 7.38 -24.47 -28.82
N VAL A 184 6.54 -25.32 -28.21
CA VAL A 184 5.44 -24.91 -27.33
C VAL A 184 5.93 -23.99 -26.21
N THR A 185 6.96 -24.38 -25.46
CA THR A 185 7.47 -23.55 -24.34
C THR A 185 8.00 -22.20 -24.84
N LYS A 186 8.66 -22.14 -25.99
CA LYS A 186 9.13 -20.88 -26.57
C LYS A 186 7.98 -19.94 -26.93
N TYR A 187 6.98 -20.46 -27.65
CA TYR A 187 5.84 -19.66 -28.09
C TYR A 187 4.95 -19.26 -26.91
N THR A 188 4.72 -20.13 -25.94
CA THR A 188 3.92 -19.78 -24.75
C THR A 188 4.58 -18.68 -23.93
N VAL A 189 5.88 -18.81 -23.61
CA VAL A 189 6.59 -17.78 -22.83
C VAL A 189 6.71 -16.47 -23.62
N GLY A 190 7.03 -16.55 -24.92
CA GLY A 190 7.13 -15.38 -25.78
C GLY A 190 5.80 -14.65 -25.93
N LEU A 191 4.70 -15.38 -26.18
CA LEU A 191 3.36 -14.82 -26.31
C LEU A 191 2.89 -14.15 -25.02
N LEU A 192 3.12 -14.76 -23.85
CA LEU A 192 2.78 -14.17 -22.56
C LEU A 192 3.53 -12.83 -22.35
N LEU A 193 4.81 -12.77 -22.71
CA LEU A 193 5.61 -11.54 -22.61
C LEU A 193 5.12 -10.45 -23.57
N LEU A 194 4.79 -10.81 -24.81
CA LEU A 194 4.24 -9.89 -25.81
C LEU A 194 2.86 -9.36 -25.41
N LEU A 195 1.98 -10.22 -24.90
CA LEU A 195 0.67 -9.83 -24.38
C LEU A 195 0.79 -8.87 -23.19
N PHE A 196 1.71 -9.15 -22.26
CA PHE A 196 1.98 -8.25 -21.14
C PHE A 196 2.44 -6.87 -21.63
N ALA A 197 3.39 -6.82 -22.57
CA ALA A 197 3.85 -5.56 -23.15
C ALA A 197 2.72 -4.81 -23.86
N PHE A 198 1.90 -5.51 -24.66
CA PHE A 198 0.73 -4.92 -25.33
C PHE A 198 -0.23 -4.27 -24.33
N LEU A 199 -0.54 -4.96 -23.22
CA LEU A 199 -1.38 -4.41 -22.15
C LEU A 199 -0.75 -3.20 -21.45
N CYS A 200 0.56 -3.19 -21.23
CA CYS A 200 1.24 -2.03 -20.64
C CYS A 200 1.20 -0.80 -21.54
N PHE A 201 1.35 -0.97 -22.86
CA PHE A 201 1.30 0.15 -23.81
C PHE A 201 -0.14 0.62 -24.10
N TRP A 202 -1.06 -0.30 -24.38
CA TRP A 202 -2.42 0.03 -24.83
C TRP A 202 -3.46 0.05 -23.71
N GLY A 203 -3.20 -0.60 -22.58
CA GLY A 203 -4.13 -0.68 -21.46
C GLY A 203 -4.47 0.67 -20.83
N PRO A 204 -3.48 1.52 -20.46
CA PRO A 204 -3.75 2.86 -19.94
C PRO A 204 -4.51 3.73 -20.93
N LEU A 205 -4.20 3.62 -22.24
CA LEU A 205 -4.91 4.36 -23.29
C LEU A 205 -6.38 3.93 -23.39
N ALA A 206 -6.63 2.62 -23.36
CA ALA A 206 -7.99 2.07 -23.37
C ALA A 206 -8.78 2.45 -22.11
N VAL A 207 -8.15 2.46 -20.93
CA VAL A 207 -8.80 2.87 -19.69
C VAL A 207 -9.11 4.37 -19.70
N GLY A 208 -8.19 5.19 -20.22
CA GLY A 208 -8.36 6.64 -20.35
C GLY A 208 -9.59 7.02 -21.17
N SER A 209 -9.87 6.31 -22.27
CA SER A 209 -11.05 6.60 -23.11
C SER A 209 -12.39 6.31 -22.41
N PHE A 210 -12.43 5.43 -21.41
CA PHE A 210 -13.65 5.18 -20.63
C PHE A 210 -13.89 6.23 -19.52
N ILE A 211 -12.83 6.87 -19.01
CA ILE A 211 -12.91 7.78 -17.85
C ILE A 211 -13.58 9.12 -18.19
N ASP A 212 -13.49 9.60 -19.44
CA ASP A 212 -13.97 10.94 -19.85
C ASP A 212 -15.44 10.99 -20.29
N THR A 213 -16.20 9.90 -20.15
CA THR A 213 -17.57 9.81 -20.71
C THR A 213 -18.68 10.41 -19.83
N THR A 214 -18.35 11.02 -18.68
CA THR A 214 -19.34 11.56 -17.73
C THR A 214 -19.34 13.09 -17.61
N PHE A 215 -19.05 13.81 -18.69
CA PHE A 215 -19.29 15.26 -18.73
C PHE A 215 -20.74 15.53 -19.13
N VAL A 216 -21.60 15.74 -18.14
CA VAL A 216 -22.92 16.33 -18.37
C VAL A 216 -22.71 17.84 -18.45
N ILE A 217 -22.98 18.42 -19.62
CA ILE A 217 -22.98 19.88 -19.78
C ILE A 217 -24.12 20.42 -18.90
N ASN A 218 -23.78 21.09 -17.80
CA ASN A 218 -24.75 21.73 -16.93
C ASN A 218 -25.23 23.03 -17.57
N VAL A 219 -26.21 22.93 -18.46
CA VAL A 219 -26.83 24.10 -19.09
C VAL A 219 -27.55 24.92 -18.01
N PRO A 220 -27.30 26.24 -17.89
CA PRO A 220 -27.99 27.06 -16.91
C PRO A 220 -29.48 27.12 -17.23
N VAL A 221 -30.32 26.67 -16.30
CA VAL A 221 -31.78 26.59 -16.47
C VAL A 221 -32.43 27.97 -16.37
N GLU A 222 -31.90 28.85 -15.51
CA GLU A 222 -32.43 30.19 -15.29
C GLU A 222 -31.27 31.19 -15.13
N CYS A 223 -31.40 32.38 -15.74
CA CYS A 223 -30.50 33.50 -15.53
C CYS A 223 -31.29 34.75 -15.14
N PHE A 224 -30.99 35.26 -13.95
CA PHE A 224 -31.56 36.50 -13.45
C PHE A 224 -30.58 37.64 -13.70
N GLN A 225 -31.01 38.66 -14.43
CA GLN A 225 -30.26 39.91 -14.53
C GLN A 225 -31.01 40.97 -13.73
N MET A 226 -30.30 41.58 -12.77
CA MET A 226 -30.83 42.61 -11.90
C MET A 226 -30.15 43.93 -12.20
N LEU A 227 -30.92 44.92 -12.64
CA LEU A 227 -30.43 46.28 -12.87
C LEU A 227 -30.94 47.17 -11.74
N SER A 228 -30.02 47.75 -10.97
CA SER A 228 -30.34 48.70 -9.90
C SER A 228 -29.75 50.07 -10.23
N LEU A 229 -30.59 51.11 -10.21
CA LEU A 229 -30.20 52.51 -10.37
C LEU A 229 -30.23 53.19 -9.01
N GLY A 230 -29.07 53.27 -8.35
CA GLY A 230 -28.93 53.92 -7.04
C GLY A 230 -29.80 53.28 -5.95
N GLY A 231 -30.45 54.12 -5.13
CA GLY A 231 -31.30 53.70 -4.00
C GLY A 231 -32.76 53.39 -4.34
N PHE A 232 -33.10 53.26 -5.62
CA PHE A 232 -34.43 52.86 -6.09
C PHE A 232 -34.57 51.33 -6.14
N PRO A 233 -35.80 50.79 -6.07
CA PRO A 233 -36.04 49.35 -6.10
C PRO A 233 -35.52 48.71 -7.39
N VAL A 234 -34.94 47.51 -7.22
CA VAL A 234 -34.28 46.76 -8.29
C VAL A 234 -35.28 46.32 -9.35
N ILE A 235 -34.95 46.54 -10.63
CA ILE A 235 -35.71 46.03 -11.76
C ILE A 235 -35.11 44.66 -12.13
N VAL A 236 -35.89 43.60 -11.91
CA VAL A 236 -35.48 42.22 -12.21
C VAL A 236 -35.98 41.85 -13.60
N PHE A 237 -35.06 41.51 -14.50
CA PHE A 237 -35.39 40.92 -15.80
C PHE A 237 -35.14 39.42 -15.73
N LEU A 238 -36.22 38.63 -15.83
CA LEU A 238 -36.13 37.20 -16.07
C LEU A 238 -35.85 37.01 -17.57
N LEU A 239 -34.61 36.68 -17.91
CA LEU A 239 -34.25 36.33 -19.29
C LEU A 239 -34.36 34.82 -19.44
N PRO A 240 -35.36 34.30 -20.19
CA PRO A 240 -35.35 32.89 -20.56
C PRO A 240 -34.11 32.64 -21.43
N LEU A 241 -33.16 31.84 -20.96
CA LEU A 241 -32.04 31.39 -21.77
C LEU A 241 -32.52 30.28 -22.71
N PHE A 242 -33.02 30.74 -23.86
CA PHE A 242 -33.38 30.06 -25.11
C PHE A 242 -34.69 29.23 -25.16
N PRO A 243 -35.29 29.05 -26.36
CA PRO A 243 -36.21 27.93 -26.62
C PRO A 243 -35.50 26.57 -26.51
#